data_AF-A0A719CDM8-F1
#
_entry.id   AF-A0A719CDM8-F1
#
_cell.length_a   1.000
_cell.length_b   1.000
_cell.length_c   1.000
_cell.angle_alpha   90.00
_cell.angle_beta   90.00
_cell.angle_gamma   90.00
#
_symmetry.space_group_name_H-M   'P 1'
#
loop_
_entity.id
_entity.type
_entity.pdbx_description
1 polymer ?
#
loop_
_entity_poly.entity_id
_entity_poly.type
_entity_poly.pdbx_seq_one_letter_code
_entity_poly.pdbx_strand_id
1 'polypeptide(L)'
;MKRTPVLVDVHGTPLRESLGYTGGGIGFGGQMADWMPPAESVDAALLPSLRLGNARADDLVRNNGIAANAVALHKDHIVGHLFLISYRPNWRYLGMRESAAKSFVDEVEAAWTEYCDGIFGEMDAEGKRTFTEFIREGVGVHAFNGEIFLQPVWDAETTQVFRTRFKAV
;
A
#
# COMPACT_ATOMS: atom_id res chain seq x y z
N MET A 1 10.41 -58.36 -13.99
CA MET A 1 10.47 -56.99 -13.43
C MET A 1 9.03 -56.57 -13.13
N LYS A 2 8.61 -56.50 -11.85
CA LYS A 2 7.24 -56.07 -11.51
C LYS A 2 7.14 -54.55 -11.71
N ARG A 3 6.20 -54.10 -12.55
CA ARG A 3 5.89 -52.67 -12.70
C ARG A 3 5.22 -52.20 -11.41
N THR A 4 5.78 -51.17 -10.78
CA THR A 4 5.17 -50.49 -9.63
C THR A 4 3.82 -49.90 -10.08
N PRO A 5 2.72 -50.11 -9.34
CA PRO A 5 1.44 -49.49 -9.69
C PRO A 5 1.57 -47.96 -9.66
N VAL A 6 1.17 -47.32 -10.76
CA VAL A 6 1.16 -45.86 -10.91
C VAL A 6 -0.30 -45.42 -10.91
N LEU A 7 -0.64 -44.47 -10.05
CA LEU A 7 -1.93 -43.80 -10.10
C LEU A 7 -1.97 -42.94 -11.36
N VAL A 8 -3.02 -43.12 -12.17
CA VAL A 8 -3.24 -42.39 -13.41
C VAL A 8 -4.48 -41.52 -13.28
N ASP A 9 -4.50 -40.38 -13.98
CA ASP A 9 -5.67 -39.52 -14.08
C ASP A 9 -6.75 -40.11 -15.00
N VAL A 10 -7.85 -39.38 -15.19
CA VAL A 10 -8.97 -39.75 -16.06
C VAL A 10 -8.58 -39.90 -17.55
N HIS A 11 -7.41 -39.41 -17.95
CA HIS A 11 -6.87 -39.49 -19.30
C HIS A 11 -5.73 -40.51 -19.44
N GLY A 12 -5.41 -41.27 -18.38
CA GLY A 12 -4.38 -42.30 -18.39
C GLY A 12 -2.95 -41.77 -18.17
N THR A 13 -2.79 -40.50 -17.80
CA THR A 13 -1.49 -39.88 -17.53
C THR A 13 -1.09 -40.09 -16.07
N PRO A 14 0.18 -40.40 -15.74
CA PRO A 14 0.64 -40.53 -14.36
C PRO A 14 0.31 -39.29 -13.51
N LEU A 15 -0.30 -39.48 -12.34
CA LEU A 15 -0.79 -38.40 -11.47
C LEU A 15 0.31 -37.41 -11.02
N ARG A 16 1.58 -37.84 -11.02
CA ARG A 16 2.72 -37.00 -10.66
C ARG A 16 3.07 -35.99 -11.76
N GLU A 17 2.79 -36.32 -13.02
CA GLU A 17 2.93 -35.40 -14.16
C GLU A 17 1.77 -34.40 -14.20
N SER A 18 0.57 -34.80 -13.77
CA SER A 18 -0.61 -33.92 -13.72
C SER A 18 -0.60 -32.91 -12.56
N LEU A 19 0.21 -33.15 -11.51
CA LEU A 19 0.34 -32.27 -10.34
C LEU A 19 1.42 -31.18 -10.50
N GLY A 20 2.13 -31.13 -11.63
CA GLY A 20 3.03 -30.03 -11.95
C GLY A 20 2.25 -28.73 -12.16
N TYR A 21 2.77 -27.61 -11.67
CA TYR A 21 2.20 -26.29 -11.96
C TYR A 21 2.20 -26.06 -13.48
N THR A 22 1.02 -26.15 -14.09
CA THR A 22 0.78 -25.84 -15.50
C THR A 22 0.03 -24.52 -15.58
N GLY A 23 0.75 -23.40 -15.40
CA GLY A 23 0.18 -22.09 -15.76
C GLY A 23 -0.21 -22.08 -17.25
N GLY A 24 -1.16 -21.26 -17.68
CA GLY A 24 -1.52 -20.98 -19.09
C GLY A 24 -1.84 -22.16 -20.03
N GLY A 25 -1.72 -23.41 -19.59
CA GLY A 25 -2.04 -24.61 -20.36
C GLY A 25 -3.51 -24.98 -20.25
N ILE A 26 -3.88 -26.16 -20.75
CA ILE A 26 -5.28 -26.64 -20.83
C ILE A 26 -5.96 -26.87 -19.46
N GLY A 27 -5.26 -26.68 -18.35
CA GLY A 27 -5.76 -26.93 -17.00
C GLY A 27 -6.02 -28.41 -16.71
N PHE A 28 -6.45 -28.71 -15.48
CA PHE A 28 -6.84 -30.07 -15.10
C PHE A 28 -8.13 -30.46 -15.81
N GLY A 29 -8.10 -31.52 -16.63
CA GLY A 29 -9.27 -32.00 -17.37
C GLY A 29 -9.71 -31.13 -18.56
N GLY A 30 -8.84 -30.26 -19.08
CA GLY A 30 -9.12 -29.45 -20.29
C GLY A 30 -9.96 -28.19 -20.05
N GLN A 31 -10.21 -27.81 -18.80
CA GLN A 31 -11.08 -26.67 -18.43
C GLN A 31 -10.59 -25.32 -18.96
N MET A 32 -9.29 -25.19 -19.25
CA MET A 32 -8.70 -23.97 -19.78
C MET A 32 -8.32 -24.10 -21.26
N ALA A 33 -8.74 -25.16 -21.95
CA ALA A 33 -8.38 -25.40 -23.35
C ALA A 33 -8.80 -24.26 -24.29
N ASP A 34 -9.96 -23.64 -24.02
CA ASP A 34 -10.49 -22.52 -24.80
C ASP A 34 -10.24 -21.15 -24.12
N TRP A 35 -9.47 -21.12 -23.03
CA TRP A 35 -9.18 -19.88 -22.33
C TRP A 35 -8.04 -19.13 -23.01
N MET A 36 -8.39 -18.12 -23.80
CA MET A 36 -7.43 -17.20 -24.40
C MET A 36 -7.45 -15.87 -23.63
N PRO A 37 -6.49 -15.60 -22.73
CA PRO A 37 -6.50 -14.39 -21.94
C PRO A 37 -6.27 -13.17 -22.86
N PRO A 38 -7.09 -12.10 -22.75
CA PRO A 38 -6.89 -10.89 -23.52
C PRO A 38 -5.60 -10.18 -23.09
N ALA A 39 -4.90 -9.57 -24.04
CA ALA A 39 -3.74 -8.73 -23.74
C ALA A 39 -4.22 -7.37 -23.22
N GLU A 40 -4.25 -7.24 -21.89
CA GLU A 40 -4.78 -6.06 -21.19
C GLU A 40 -3.71 -5.44 -20.27
N SER A 41 -3.87 -4.16 -19.94
CA SER A 41 -3.12 -3.56 -18.84
C SER A 41 -3.56 -4.17 -17.51
N VAL A 42 -2.72 -4.06 -16.49
CA VAL A 42 -3.02 -4.57 -15.14
C VAL A 42 -4.34 -4.00 -14.61
N ASP A 43 -4.59 -2.71 -14.82
CA ASP A 43 -5.83 -2.06 -14.40
C ASP A 43 -7.04 -2.62 -15.15
N ALA A 44 -6.95 -2.75 -16.47
CA ALA A 44 -8.05 -3.28 -17.29
C ALA A 44 -8.43 -4.71 -16.87
N ALA A 45 -7.44 -5.54 -16.54
CA ALA A 45 -7.66 -6.89 -16.03
C ALA A 45 -8.28 -6.91 -14.62
N LEU A 46 -7.98 -5.92 -13.77
CA LEU A 46 -8.48 -5.83 -12.39
C LEU A 46 -9.91 -5.30 -12.31
N LEU A 47 -10.24 -4.28 -13.12
CA LEU A 47 -11.50 -3.53 -13.07
C LEU A 47 -12.78 -4.39 -13.01
N PRO A 48 -12.93 -5.50 -13.76
CA PRO A 48 -14.15 -6.32 -13.72
C PRO A 48 -14.43 -6.92 -12.34
N SER A 49 -13.37 -7.22 -11.58
CA SER A 49 -13.47 -7.88 -10.28
C SER A 49 -13.28 -6.93 -9.10
N LEU A 50 -12.75 -5.73 -9.34
CA LEU A 50 -12.34 -4.77 -8.31
C LEU A 50 -13.45 -4.49 -7.28
N ARG A 51 -14.67 -4.19 -7.74
CA ARG A 51 -15.80 -3.89 -6.86
C ARG A 51 -16.14 -5.06 -5.94
N LEU A 52 -16.17 -6.28 -6.49
CA LEU A 52 -16.48 -7.48 -5.71
C LEU A 52 -15.32 -7.84 -4.77
N GLY A 53 -14.07 -7.65 -5.22
CA GLY A 53 -12.87 -7.83 -4.42
C GLY A 53 -12.87 -6.92 -3.20
N ASN A 54 -13.11 -5.62 -3.40
CA ASN A 54 -13.17 -4.63 -2.32
C ASN A 54 -14.31 -4.91 -1.34
N ALA A 55 -15.49 -5.30 -1.83
CA ALA A 55 -16.61 -5.68 -0.96
C ALA A 55 -16.28 -6.90 -0.09
N ARG A 56 -15.58 -7.91 -0.65
CA ARG A 56 -15.13 -9.07 0.11
C ARG A 56 -14.03 -8.73 1.11
N ALA A 57 -13.11 -7.84 0.74
CA ALA A 57 -12.06 -7.37 1.65
C ALA A 57 -12.67 -6.59 2.83
N ASP A 58 -13.63 -5.72 2.57
CA ASP A 58 -14.36 -4.96 3.58
C ASP A 58 -15.11 -5.89 4.56
N ASP A 59 -15.84 -6.88 4.02
CA ASP A 59 -16.52 -7.90 4.83
C ASP A 59 -15.53 -8.71 5.69
N LEU A 60 -14.41 -9.14 5.09
CA LEU A 60 -13.37 -9.90 5.79
C LEU A 60 -12.76 -9.10 6.95
N VAL A 61 -12.39 -7.84 6.73
CA VAL A 61 -11.77 -7.01 7.76
C VAL A 61 -12.76 -6.69 8.89
N ARG A 62 -14.05 -6.51 8.60
CA ARG A 62 -15.08 -6.25 9.62
C ARG A 62 -15.44 -7.48 10.45
N ASN A 63 -15.47 -8.66 9.84
CA ASN A 63 -16.03 -9.86 10.47
C ASN A 63 -14.98 -10.90 10.92
N ASN A 64 -13.72 -10.77 10.52
CA ASN A 64 -12.64 -11.69 10.90
C ASN A 64 -11.57 -10.99 11.74
N GLY A 65 -11.48 -11.37 13.02
CA GLY A 65 -10.50 -10.80 13.95
C GLY A 65 -9.04 -11.01 13.54
N ILE A 66 -8.71 -12.08 12.80
CA ILE A 66 -7.36 -12.31 12.28
C ILE A 66 -7.03 -11.29 11.19
N ALA A 67 -7.98 -11.03 10.28
CA ALA A 67 -7.79 -10.05 9.21
C ALA A 67 -7.74 -8.61 9.76
N ALA A 68 -8.63 -8.27 10.70
CA ALA A 68 -8.61 -6.98 11.39
C ALA A 68 -7.27 -6.73 12.09
N ASN A 69 -6.76 -7.75 12.80
CA ASN A 69 -5.46 -7.66 13.47
C ASN A 69 -4.30 -7.56 12.46
N ALA A 70 -4.37 -8.24 11.32
CA ALA A 70 -3.36 -8.12 10.27
C ALA A 70 -3.26 -6.68 9.73
N VAL A 71 -4.39 -6.01 9.50
CA VAL A 71 -4.42 -4.59 9.08
C VAL A 71 -3.88 -3.67 10.19
N ALA A 72 -4.22 -3.94 11.45
CA ALA A 72 -3.68 -3.18 12.59
C ALA A 72 -2.14 -3.31 12.67
N LEU A 73 -1.63 -4.54 12.63
CA LEU A 73 -0.19 -4.82 12.62
C LEU A 73 0.52 -4.17 11.43
N HIS A 74 -0.10 -4.18 10.24
CA HIS A 74 0.47 -3.52 9.07
C HIS A 74 0.65 -2.02 9.27
N LYS A 75 -0.37 -1.33 9.84
CA LYS A 75 -0.28 0.09 10.21
C LYS A 75 0.78 0.34 11.29
N ASP A 76 0.85 -0.52 12.31
CA ASP A 76 1.81 -0.39 13.41
C ASP A 76 3.25 -0.58 12.94
N HIS A 77 3.50 -1.58 12.09
CA HIS A 77 4.85 -1.86 11.59
C HIS A 77 5.39 -0.80 10.63
N ILE A 78 4.52 -0.18 9.83
CA ILE A 78 4.95 0.84 8.86
C ILE A 78 5.10 2.19 9.52
N VAL A 79 4.07 2.62 10.27
CA VAL A 79 3.99 4.00 10.75
C VAL A 79 4.45 4.13 12.20
N GLY A 80 4.20 3.12 13.02
CA GLY A 80 4.51 3.16 14.44
C GLY A 80 3.74 4.24 15.21
N HIS A 81 4.39 4.79 16.24
CA HIS A 81 3.82 5.78 17.15
C HIS A 81 3.82 7.21 16.58
N LEU A 82 4.91 7.63 15.94
CA LEU A 82 5.10 8.95 15.34
C LEU A 82 5.83 8.80 14.01
N PHE A 83 5.31 9.45 12.96
CA PHE A 83 5.89 9.41 11.63
C PHE A 83 6.75 10.64 11.36
N LEU A 84 8.01 10.57 11.78
CA LEU A 84 8.98 11.66 11.66
C LEU A 84 9.82 11.54 10.39
N ILE A 85 10.25 12.69 9.86
CA ILE A 85 11.25 12.72 8.78
C ILE A 85 12.65 12.46 9.34
N SER A 86 13.51 11.87 8.50
CA SER A 86 14.96 11.85 8.72
C SER A 86 15.61 12.60 7.56
N TYR A 87 15.91 13.88 7.77
CA TYR A 87 16.39 14.72 6.68
C TYR A 87 17.92 14.62 6.55
N ARG A 88 18.39 14.05 5.44
CA ARG A 88 19.82 13.85 5.17
C ARG A 88 20.25 14.54 3.87
N PRO A 89 20.31 15.88 3.84
CA PRO A 89 20.71 16.61 2.64
C PRO A 89 22.19 16.36 2.31
N ASN A 90 22.51 16.35 1.01
CA ASN A 90 23.91 16.41 0.57
C ASN A 90 24.44 17.83 0.78
N TRP A 91 24.89 18.13 1.99
CA TRP A 91 25.36 19.46 2.40
C TRP A 91 26.53 19.98 1.56
N ARG A 92 27.39 19.08 1.03
CA ARG A 92 28.50 19.46 0.13
C ARG A 92 27.98 20.00 -1.20
N TYR A 93 26.98 19.33 -1.76
CA TYR A 93 26.33 19.79 -3.00
C TYR A 93 25.59 21.12 -2.80
N LEU A 94 25.00 21.33 -1.61
CA LEU A 94 24.37 22.59 -1.23
C LEU A 94 25.37 23.72 -0.91
N GLY A 95 26.68 23.46 -1.01
CA GLY A 95 27.71 24.46 -0.71
C GLY A 95 27.79 24.84 0.77
N MET A 96 27.21 24.02 1.65
CA MET A 96 27.19 24.30 3.08
C MET A 96 28.52 23.92 3.73
N ARG A 97 28.82 24.54 4.87
CA ARG A 97 29.86 24.07 5.78
C ARG A 97 29.31 22.92 6.61
N GLU A 98 30.14 21.91 6.89
CA GLU A 98 29.77 20.76 7.71
C GLU A 98 29.21 21.18 9.08
N SER A 99 29.82 22.19 9.70
CA SER A 99 29.37 22.72 11.00
C SER A 99 27.98 23.35 10.97
N ALA A 100 27.53 23.84 9.82
CA ALA A 100 26.20 24.43 9.64
C ALA A 100 25.16 23.40 9.16
N ALA A 101 25.60 22.25 8.65
CA ALA A 101 24.71 21.22 8.13
C ALA A 101 23.82 20.64 9.24
N LYS A 102 24.39 20.38 10.42
CA LYS A 102 23.64 19.83 11.56
C LYS A 102 22.53 20.79 12.02
N SER A 103 22.88 22.05 12.29
CA SER A 103 21.89 23.04 12.75
C SER A 103 20.77 23.25 11.73
N PHE A 104 21.10 23.23 10.43
CA PHE A 104 20.10 23.32 9.37
C PHE A 104 19.15 22.12 9.34
N VAL A 105 19.67 20.90 9.55
CA VAL A 105 18.81 19.71 9.65
C VAL A 105 17.89 19.83 10.86
N ASP A 106 18.41 20.24 12.02
CA ASP A 106 17.62 20.43 13.24
C ASP A 106 16.49 21.47 13.02
N GLU A 107 16.78 22.58 12.33
CA GLU A 107 15.77 23.60 11.96
C GLU A 107 14.70 23.05 11.01
N VAL A 108 15.08 22.26 10.01
CA VAL A 108 14.13 21.66 9.06
C VAL A 108 13.24 20.63 9.74
N GLU A 109 13.80 19.77 10.59
CA GLU A 109 13.04 18.75 11.32
C GLU A 109 12.08 19.39 12.35
N ALA A 110 12.50 20.48 13.00
CA ALA A 110 11.62 21.26 13.87
C ALA A 110 10.46 21.91 13.10
N ALA A 111 10.76 22.57 11.98
CA ALA A 111 9.72 23.20 11.14
C ALA A 111 8.75 22.17 10.56
N TRP A 112 9.24 20.98 10.19
CA TRP A 112 8.39 19.87 9.74
C TRP A 112 7.45 19.39 10.85
N THR A 113 7.96 19.23 12.06
CA THR A 113 7.15 18.78 13.21
C THR A 113 6.02 19.78 13.50
N GLU A 114 6.31 21.09 13.49
CA GLU A 114 5.30 22.13 13.67
C GLU A 114 4.20 22.06 12.60
N TYR A 115 4.59 21.86 11.34
CA TYR A 115 3.65 21.73 10.22
C TYR A 115 2.76 20.47 10.31
N CYS A 116 3.36 19.35 10.71
CA CYS A 116 2.73 18.04 10.71
C CYS A 116 1.86 17.79 11.93
N ASP A 117 2.30 18.23 13.10
CA ASP A 117 1.68 17.92 14.40
C ASP A 117 1.29 19.20 15.16
N GLY A 118 1.06 20.30 14.45
CA GLY A 118 0.55 21.55 15.03
C GLY A 118 -0.84 21.36 15.68
N ILE A 119 -1.17 22.24 16.63
CA ILE A 119 -2.36 22.13 17.52
C ILE A 119 -3.68 21.94 16.77
N PHE A 120 -3.78 22.43 15.53
CA PHE A 120 -5.02 22.41 14.74
C PHE A 120 -4.93 21.53 13.47
N GLY A 121 -3.98 20.59 13.39
CA GLY A 121 -3.86 19.69 12.23
C GLY A 121 -3.57 20.46 10.94
N GLU A 122 -2.55 21.32 10.96
CA GLU A 122 -2.29 22.35 9.95
C GLU A 122 -2.10 21.82 8.53
N MET A 123 -1.60 20.58 8.44
CA MET A 123 -1.39 19.87 7.19
C MET A 123 -2.70 19.28 6.62
N ASP A 124 -3.66 18.88 7.46
CA ASP A 124 -4.94 18.33 7.03
C ASP A 124 -5.86 19.49 6.60
N ALA A 125 -6.35 19.44 5.36
CA ALA A 125 -7.28 20.44 4.87
C ALA A 125 -8.60 20.47 5.68
N GLU A 126 -8.95 19.39 6.37
CA GLU A 126 -10.09 19.33 7.27
C GLU A 126 -9.78 19.80 8.71
N GLY A 127 -8.50 19.98 9.06
CA GLY A 127 -8.05 20.40 10.39
C GLY A 127 -8.38 19.39 11.50
N LYS A 128 -8.44 18.10 11.18
CA LYS A 128 -8.85 17.04 12.12
C LYS A 128 -7.72 16.11 12.53
N ARG A 129 -6.74 15.90 11.65
CA ARG A 129 -5.72 14.88 11.80
C ARG A 129 -4.33 15.49 11.83
N THR A 130 -3.48 14.92 12.66
CA THR A 130 -2.02 15.07 12.60
C THR A 130 -1.46 14.32 11.39
N PHE A 131 -0.21 14.61 11.00
CA PHE A 131 0.44 13.90 9.90
C PHE A 131 0.54 12.40 10.15
N THR A 132 0.88 12.01 11.39
CA THR A 132 0.96 10.60 11.75
C THR A 132 -0.39 9.93 11.53
N GLU A 133 -1.49 10.50 12.00
CA GLU A 133 -2.84 9.96 11.78
C GLU A 133 -3.19 9.86 10.29
N PHE A 134 -2.81 10.88 9.52
CA PHE A 134 -3.02 10.92 8.07
C PHE A 134 -2.31 9.76 7.34
N ILE A 135 -1.05 9.48 7.70
CA ILE A 135 -0.30 8.33 7.17
C ILE A 135 -0.88 7.01 7.66
N ARG A 136 -1.32 6.91 8.92
CA ARG A 136 -1.97 5.70 9.46
C ARG A 136 -3.27 5.38 8.74
N GLU A 137 -4.06 6.39 8.40
CA GLU A 137 -5.24 6.25 7.57
C GLU A 137 -4.88 5.76 6.17
N GLY A 138 -3.93 6.43 5.50
CA GLY A 138 -3.48 6.03 4.17
C GLY A 138 -3.01 4.57 4.12
N VAL A 139 -2.08 4.19 5.01
CA VAL A 139 -1.59 2.80 5.11
C VAL A 139 -2.74 1.83 5.41
N GLY A 140 -3.69 2.23 6.25
CA GLY A 140 -4.90 1.48 6.53
C GLY A 140 -5.72 1.23 5.27
N VAL A 141 -6.09 2.28 4.54
CA VAL A 141 -6.88 2.18 3.30
C VAL A 141 -6.14 1.35 2.26
N HIS A 142 -4.84 1.57 2.06
CA HIS A 142 -4.05 0.78 1.11
C HIS A 142 -4.04 -0.72 1.44
N ALA A 143 -3.94 -1.07 2.73
CA ALA A 143 -3.84 -2.47 3.15
C ALA A 143 -5.06 -3.33 2.77
N PHE A 144 -6.25 -2.73 2.64
CA PHE A 144 -7.47 -3.48 2.27
C PHE A 144 -8.13 -3.03 0.96
N ASN A 145 -8.06 -1.76 0.57
CA ASN A 145 -8.60 -1.24 -0.71
C ASN A 145 -7.56 -1.24 -1.84
N GLY A 146 -6.28 -1.30 -1.53
CA GLY A 146 -5.18 -1.32 -2.52
C GLY A 146 -4.77 0.06 -3.05
N GLU A 147 -5.48 1.12 -2.72
CA GLU A 147 -5.20 2.47 -3.23
C GLU A 147 -5.46 3.55 -2.17
N ILE A 148 -4.82 4.72 -2.34
CA ILE A 148 -5.01 5.91 -1.51
C ILE A 148 -5.04 7.10 -2.46
N PHE A 149 -6.00 8.01 -2.29
CA PHE A 149 -6.05 9.26 -3.03
C PHE A 149 -5.86 10.44 -2.08
N LEU A 150 -4.92 11.32 -2.44
CA LEU A 150 -4.66 12.55 -1.72
C LEU A 150 -4.72 13.72 -2.70
N GLN A 151 -5.50 14.73 -2.35
CA GLN A 151 -5.58 15.97 -3.09
C GLN A 151 -4.77 17.06 -2.36
N PRO A 152 -3.71 17.61 -2.98
CA PRO A 152 -3.06 18.80 -2.46
C PRO A 152 -3.98 20.00 -2.61
N VAL A 153 -4.09 20.80 -1.55
CA VAL A 153 -4.88 22.02 -1.47
C VAL A 153 -3.94 23.16 -1.08
N TRP A 154 -4.06 24.30 -1.75
CA TRP A 154 -3.30 25.48 -1.39
C TRP A 154 -4.18 26.45 -0.60
N ASP A 155 -3.85 26.68 0.67
CA ASP A 155 -4.52 27.68 1.49
C ASP A 155 -3.84 29.04 1.29
N ALA A 156 -4.48 29.91 0.51
CA ALA A 156 -3.97 31.26 0.25
C ALA A 156 -4.16 32.22 1.44
N GLU A 157 -5.08 31.91 2.35
CA GLU A 157 -5.55 32.78 3.44
C GLU A 157 -4.84 32.48 4.77
N THR A 158 -4.20 31.31 4.90
CA THR A 158 -3.48 30.95 6.12
C THR A 158 -2.34 31.94 6.44
N THR A 159 -2.18 32.20 7.74
CA THR A 159 -1.05 32.96 8.31
C THR A 159 0.14 32.06 8.66
N GLN A 160 0.02 30.74 8.47
CA GLN A 160 1.10 29.79 8.71
C GLN A 160 2.21 29.92 7.66
N VAL A 161 3.41 29.49 8.03
CA VAL A 161 4.58 29.44 7.12
C VAL A 161 4.29 28.52 5.94
N PHE A 162 3.69 27.36 6.22
CA PHE A 162 3.33 26.36 5.22
C PHE A 162 1.87 26.51 4.82
N ARG A 163 1.64 26.60 3.51
CA ARG A 163 0.31 26.85 2.91
C ARG A 163 -0.30 25.66 2.20
N THR A 164 0.53 24.70 1.81
CA THR A 164 0.05 23.45 1.24
C THR A 164 -0.65 22.66 2.34
N ARG A 165 -1.79 22.08 2.02
CA ARG A 165 -2.56 21.15 2.85
C ARG A 165 -2.94 19.94 2.01
N PHE A 166 -3.40 18.88 2.66
CA PHE A 166 -3.80 17.66 2.00
C PHE A 166 -5.19 17.22 2.45
N LYS A 167 -5.98 16.76 1.49
CA LYS A 167 -7.29 16.16 1.72
C LYS A 167 -7.26 14.71 1.24
N ALA A 168 -7.62 13.77 2.10
CA ALA A 168 -7.90 12.39 1.67
C ALA A 168 -9.22 12.35 0.88
N VAL A 169 -9.23 11.63 -0.24
CA VAL A 169 -10.36 11.53 -1.19
C VAL A 169 -10.93 10.12 -1.20
#